data_AF-A0A7M4EXA8-F1
#
_entry.id   AF-A0A7M4EXA8-F1
#
_cell.length_a   1.000
_cell.length_b   1.000
_cell.length_c   1.000
_cell.angle_alpha   90.00
_cell.angle_beta   90.00
_cell.angle_gamma   90.00
#
_symmetry.space_group_name_H-M   'P 1'
#
loop_
_entity.id
_entity.type
_entity.pdbx_description
1 polymer ?
#
loop_
_entity_poly.entity_id
_entity_poly.type
_entity_poly.pdbx_seq_one_letter_code
_entity_poly.pdbx_strand_id
1 'polypeptide(L)'
;MLNRIIRFQAVLKIITNQTATALELLARQSSQMREAIYQNQMALDYLLAEDGGVCGKFNLSNCCLQIDDNGKAVLEITKEIRKIAHTNMEKHMGWGLVV
;
A
#
# COMPACT_ATOMS: atom_id res chain seq x y z
N MET A 1 -31.80 -17.82 -8.15
CA MET A 1 -31.15 -16.60 -7.61
C MET A 1 -29.96 -16.94 -6.70
N LEU A 2 -30.12 -17.77 -5.66
CA LEU A 2 -29.08 -18.09 -4.66
C LEU A 2 -27.73 -18.60 -5.24
N ASN A 3 -27.75 -19.51 -6.22
CA ASN A 3 -26.52 -20.02 -6.86
C ASN A 3 -25.68 -18.91 -7.55
N ARG A 4 -26.34 -17.87 -8.09
CA ARG A 4 -25.63 -16.72 -8.67
C ARG A 4 -24.93 -15.88 -7.59
N ILE A 5 -25.58 -15.71 -6.43
CA ILE A 5 -25.03 -14.96 -5.29
C ILE A 5 -23.81 -15.67 -4.72
N ILE A 6 -23.87 -16.99 -4.50
CA ILE A 6 -22.74 -17.79 -3.99
C ILE A 6 -21.54 -17.71 -4.94
N ARG A 7 -21.77 -17.84 -6.25
CA ARG A 7 -20.72 -17.69 -7.26
C ARG A 7 -20.09 -16.29 -7.23
N PHE A 8 -20.92 -15.26 -7.13
CA PHE A 8 -20.44 -13.88 -7.04
C PHE A 8 -19.58 -13.64 -5.78
N GLN A 9 -20.01 -14.15 -4.63
CA GLN A 9 -19.26 -14.07 -3.38
C GLN A 9 -17.89 -14.78 -3.48
N ALA A 10 -17.84 -15.95 -4.13
CA ALA A 10 -16.59 -16.67 -4.36
C ALA A 10 -15.62 -15.86 -5.24
N VAL A 11 -16.12 -15.29 -6.34
CA VAL A 11 -15.32 -14.44 -7.24
C VAL A 11 -14.82 -13.20 -6.51
N LEU A 12 -15.66 -12.53 -5.73
CA LEU A 12 -15.25 -11.38 -4.92
C LEU A 12 -14.15 -11.73 -3.92
N LYS A 13 -14.23 -12.89 -3.26
CA LYS A 13 -13.20 -13.35 -2.32
C LYS A 13 -11.85 -13.57 -3.02
N ILE A 14 -11.87 -14.15 -4.23
CA ILE A 14 -10.66 -14.37 -5.03
C ILE A 14 -10.04 -13.04 -5.44
N ILE A 15 -10.82 -12.15 -6.06
CA ILE A 15 -10.34 -10.84 -6.54
C ILE A 15 -9.79 -10.01 -5.37
N THR A 16 -10.51 -9.98 -4.25
CA THR A 16 -10.11 -9.24 -3.06
C THR A 16 -8.77 -9.75 -2.50
N ASN A 17 -8.58 -11.07 -2.42
CA ASN A 17 -7.33 -11.65 -1.93
C ASN A 17 -6.15 -11.43 -2.90
N GLN A 18 -6.38 -11.53 -4.20
CA GLN A 18 -5.37 -11.22 -5.23
C GLN A 18 -4.97 -9.75 -5.18
N THR A 19 -5.95 -8.84 -5.08
CA THR A 19 -5.73 -7.39 -4.97
C THR A 19 -4.94 -7.05 -3.71
N ALA A 20 -5.32 -7.62 -2.55
CA ALA A 20 -4.58 -7.43 -1.30
C ALA A 20 -3.11 -7.87 -1.44
N THR A 21 -2.87 -9.00 -2.10
CA THR A 21 -1.51 -9.51 -2.34
C THR A 21 -0.70 -8.57 -3.25
N ALA A 22 -1.30 -8.06 -4.32
CA ALA A 22 -0.64 -7.09 -5.20
C ALA A 22 -0.27 -5.80 -4.46
N LEU A 23 -1.18 -5.27 -3.62
CA LEU A 23 -0.94 -4.09 -2.80
C LEU A 23 0.19 -4.31 -1.79
N GLU A 24 0.30 -5.50 -1.18
CA GLU A 24 1.40 -5.82 -0.26
C GLU A 24 2.75 -5.83 -0.95
N LEU A 25 2.81 -6.40 -2.16
CA LEU A 25 4.04 -6.41 -2.97
C LEU A 25 4.46 -4.98 -3.33
N LEU A 26 3.52 -4.16 -3.79
CA LEU A 26 3.76 -2.75 -4.11
C LEU A 26 4.19 -1.94 -2.88
N ALA A 27 3.58 -2.17 -1.73
CA ALA A 27 3.95 -1.50 -0.48
C ALA A 27 5.39 -1.80 -0.06
N ARG A 28 5.78 -3.09 -0.13
CA ARG A 28 7.16 -3.52 0.17
C ARG A 28 8.16 -2.94 -0.82
N GLN A 29 7.85 -3.01 -2.12
CA GLN A 29 8.68 -2.45 -3.17
C GLN A 29 8.86 -0.94 -2.99
N SER A 30 7.79 -0.21 -2.69
CA SER A 30 7.84 1.24 -2.45
C SER A 30 8.73 1.59 -1.25
N SER A 31 8.71 0.78 -0.18
CA SER A 31 9.58 0.99 0.98
C SER A 31 11.06 0.77 0.62
N GLN A 32 11.36 -0.29 -0.13
CA GLN A 32 12.72 -0.57 -0.60
C GLN A 32 13.24 0.52 -1.54
N MET A 33 12.39 0.98 -2.48
CA MET A 33 12.74 2.08 -3.37
C MET A 33 13.00 3.36 -2.60
N ARG A 34 12.20 3.67 -1.57
CA ARG A 34 12.43 4.83 -0.70
C ARG A 34 13.81 4.78 -0.04
N GLU A 35 14.19 3.65 0.53
CA GLU A 35 15.51 3.46 1.15
C GLU A 35 16.64 3.67 0.15
N ALA A 36 16.53 3.06 -1.04
CA ALA A 36 17.51 3.24 -2.10
C ALA A 36 17.61 4.70 -2.57
N ILE A 37 16.48 5.41 -2.69
CA ILE A 37 16.47 6.84 -3.05
C ILE A 37 17.19 7.67 -1.99
N TYR A 38 16.94 7.44 -0.70
CA TYR A 38 17.64 8.17 0.37
C TYR A 38 19.15 7.89 0.39
N GLN A 39 19.56 6.63 0.17
CA GLN A 39 20.98 6.29 0.07
C GLN A 39 21.65 6.96 -1.13
N ASN A 40 21.00 6.93 -2.29
CA ASN A 40 21.50 7.58 -3.50
C ASN A 40 21.59 9.09 -3.32
N GLN A 41 20.57 9.72 -2.71
CA GLN A 41 20.57 11.15 -2.41
C GLN A 41 21.76 11.52 -1.53
N MET A 42 22.02 10.76 -0.46
CA MET A 42 23.13 10.99 0.45
C MET A 42 24.49 10.83 -0.25
N ALA A 43 24.64 9.82 -1.10
CA ALA A 43 25.85 9.62 -1.90
C ALA A 43 26.07 10.78 -2.90
N LEU A 44 25.01 11.25 -3.55
CA LEU A 44 25.08 12.39 -4.47
C LEU A 44 25.39 13.69 -3.74
N ASP A 45 24.80 13.92 -2.56
CA ASP A 45 25.08 15.10 -1.74
C ASP A 45 26.54 15.12 -1.27
N TYR A 46 27.12 13.95 -0.96
CA TYR A 46 28.54 13.83 -0.66
C TYR A 46 29.41 14.18 -1.87
N LEU A 47 29.09 13.64 -3.06
CA LEU A 47 29.83 13.92 -4.29
C LEU A 47 29.71 15.38 -4.75
N LEU A 48 28.60 16.05 -4.41
CA LEU A 48 28.29 17.42 -4.79
C LEU A 48 28.47 18.41 -3.61
N ALA A 49 29.24 18.05 -2.59
CA ALA A 49 29.37 18.87 -1.38
C ALA A 49 29.84 20.31 -1.67
N GLU A 50 30.76 20.49 -2.61
CA GLU A 50 31.25 21.82 -3.03
C GLU A 50 30.18 22.64 -3.77
N ASP A 51 29.24 21.97 -4.44
CA ASP A 51 28.11 22.60 -5.13
C ASP A 51 26.90 22.84 -4.20
N GLY A 52 27.01 22.55 -2.90
CA GLY A 52 25.91 22.62 -1.96
C GLY A 52 24.94 21.42 -2.03
N GLY A 53 25.45 20.25 -2.42
CA GLY A 53 24.67 19.02 -2.61
C GLY A 53 23.82 19.06 -3.88
N VAL A 54 22.92 18.09 -4.03
CA VAL A 54 21.98 17.98 -5.15
C VAL A 54 21.14 19.26 -5.27
N CYS A 55 20.64 19.79 -4.16
CA CYS A 55 19.78 20.98 -4.21
C CYS A 55 20.52 22.25 -4.61
N GLY A 56 21.73 22.45 -4.10
CA GLY A 56 22.57 23.57 -4.52
C GLY A 56 22.92 23.45 -6.00
N LYS A 57 23.35 22.26 -6.43
CA LYS A 57 23.70 21.99 -7.83
C LYS A 57 22.58 22.25 -8.83
N PHE A 58 21.36 21.85 -8.48
CA PHE A 58 20.19 21.98 -9.36
C PHE A 58 19.30 23.20 -9.05
N ASN A 59 19.72 24.07 -8.13
CA ASN A 59 18.95 25.26 -7.69
C ASN A 59 17.50 24.93 -7.30
N LEU A 60 17.33 23.83 -6.56
CA LEU A 60 16.02 23.37 -6.11
C LEU A 60 15.57 24.15 -4.87
N SER A 61 14.37 24.72 -4.92
CA SER A 61 13.76 25.42 -3.78
C SER A 61 13.17 24.47 -2.75
N ASN A 62 12.76 23.27 -3.15
CA ASN A 62 12.22 22.24 -2.27
C ASN A 62 13.30 21.20 -1.94
N CYS A 63 14.32 21.63 -1.23
CA CYS A 63 15.34 20.74 -0.68
C CYS A 63 14.82 20.13 0.62
N CYS A 64 15.12 18.86 0.91
CA CYS A 64 14.53 18.07 2.01
C CYS A 64 13.14 17.49 1.74
N LEU A 65 12.97 16.87 0.56
CA LEU A 65 11.80 16.05 0.27
C LEU A 65 11.75 14.84 1.22
N GLN A 66 10.77 14.83 2.12
CA GLN A 66 10.39 13.63 2.84
C GLN A 66 9.52 12.76 1.92
N ILE A 67 10.03 11.57 1.61
CA ILE A 67 9.25 10.52 0.98
C ILE A 67 8.50 9.78 2.08
N ASP A 68 7.16 9.81 2.02
CA ASP A 68 6.31 9.18 3.02
C ASP A 68 6.51 7.67 3.11
N ASP A 69 6.45 7.13 4.34
CA ASP A 69 6.41 5.69 4.60
C ASP A 69 4.99 5.15 4.69
N ASN A 70 4.27 5.22 3.57
CA ASN A 70 2.91 4.71 3.48
C ASN A 70 2.85 3.18 3.37
N GLY A 71 3.98 2.50 3.19
CA GLY A 71 4.05 1.05 3.03
C GLY A 71 3.41 0.30 4.20
N LYS A 72 3.67 0.75 5.43
CA LYS A 72 3.06 0.16 6.65
C LYS A 72 1.54 0.32 6.67
N ALA A 73 1.03 1.50 6.34
CA ALA A 73 -0.41 1.75 6.31
C ALA A 73 -1.10 0.86 5.27
N VAL A 74 -0.50 0.70 4.07
CA VAL A 74 -1.02 -0.20 3.04
C VAL A 74 -1.04 -1.65 3.53
N LEU A 75 0.02 -2.11 4.20
CA LEU A 75 0.07 -3.47 4.76
C LEU A 75 -1.01 -3.72 5.83
N GLU A 76 -1.35 -2.72 6.66
CA GLU A 76 -2.45 -2.84 7.61
C GLU A 76 -3.82 -2.88 6.92
N ILE A 77 -4.01 -2.06 5.89
CA ILE A 77 -5.23 -2.07 5.08
C ILE A 77 -5.41 -3.44 4.39
N THR A 78 -4.37 -4.03 3.82
CA THR A 78 -4.47 -5.33 3.15
C THR A 78 -4.77 -6.47 4.13
N LYS A 79 -4.27 -6.39 5.37
CA LYS A 79 -4.66 -7.32 6.45
C LYS A 79 -6.15 -7.23 6.76
N GLU A 80 -6.70 -6.03 6.93
CA GLU A 80 -8.14 -5.85 7.19
C GLU A 80 -8.99 -6.28 5.98
N ILE A 81 -8.55 -6.02 4.75
CA ILE A 81 -9.20 -6.52 3.53
C ILE A 81 -9.29 -8.06 3.56
N ARG A 82 -8.20 -8.75 3.89
CA ARG A 82 -8.21 -10.23 3.97
C ARG A 82 -9.12 -10.72 5.09
N LYS A 83 -9.13 -10.06 6.24
CA LYS A 83 -10.01 -10.39 7.35
C LYS A 83 -11.49 -10.31 6.93
N ILE A 84 -11.91 -9.22 6.28
CA ILE A 84 -13.27 -9.06 5.77
C ILE A 84 -13.61 -10.12 4.70
N ALA A 85 -12.67 -10.42 3.80
CA ALA A 85 -12.87 -11.45 2.76
C ALA A 85 -13.01 -12.88 3.33
N HIS A 86 -12.49 -13.13 4.53
CA HIS A 86 -12.55 -14.44 5.20
C HIS A 86 -13.64 -14.53 6.27
N THR A 87 -14.18 -13.42 6.76
CA THR A 87 -15.36 -13.46 7.63
C THR A 87 -16.58 -13.97 6.85
N ASN A 88 -17.24 -15.00 7.39
CA ASN A 88 -18.54 -15.43 6.87
C ASN A 88 -19.53 -14.26 6.99
N MET A 89 -20.07 -13.81 5.86
CA MET A 89 -21.14 -12.79 5.83
C MET A 89 -22.36 -13.14 6.70
N GLU A 90 -22.51 -14.41 7.11
CA GLU A 90 -23.58 -14.88 7.98
C GLU A 90 -23.62 -14.18 9.35
N LYS A 91 -22.50 -13.64 9.86
CA LYS A 91 -22.50 -12.95 11.17
C LYS A 91 -22.79 -11.45 11.10
N HIS A 92 -22.78 -10.84 9.92
CA HIS A 92 -22.89 -9.38 9.79
C HIS A 92 -24.24 -8.88 9.27
N MET A 93 -25.18 -9.77 8.89
CA MET A 93 -26.59 -9.37 8.77
C MET A 93 -27.32 -9.65 10.08
N GLY A 94 -27.17 -8.75 11.04
CA GLY A 94 -28.26 -8.43 11.95
C GLY A 94 -29.39 -7.75 11.17
N TRP A 95 -30.05 -8.50 10.27
CA TRP A 95 -31.34 -8.10 9.73
C TRP A 95 -32.39 -8.67 10.66
N GLY A 96 -32.90 -7.82 11.55
CA GLY A 96 -34.20 -8.06 12.16
C GLY A 96 -35.27 -8.07 11.07
N LEU A 97 -35.92 -9.20 10.90
CA LEU A 97 -37.24 -9.46 10.30
C LEU A 97 -37.37 -11.00 10.36
N VAL A 98 -38.00 -11.59 11.38
CA VAL A 98 -39.46 -11.76 11.42
C VAL A 98 -40.05 -11.77 10.01
N VAL A 99 -40.00 -12.94 9.36
CA VAL A 99 -41.19 -13.66 8.88
C VAL A 99 -40.94 -15.14 9.10
#